data_AF-K5WVT5-F1
#
_entry.id   AF-K5WVT5-F1
#
_cell.length_a   1.000
_cell.length_b   1.000
_cell.length_c   1.000
_cell.angle_alpha   90.00
_cell.angle_beta   90.00
_cell.angle_gamma   90.00
#
_symmetry.space_group_name_H-M   'P 1'
#
loop_
_entity.id
_entity.type
_entity.pdbx_description
1 polymer ?
#
loop_
_entity_poly.entity_id
_entity_poly.type
_entity_poly.pdbx_seq_one_letter_code
_entity_poly.pdbx_strand_id
1 'polypeptide(L)'
;SVTDDDLYRLQHAFPEQTVLGALDLIDRGNVLKYTTSWGHTEYEIIGSNGTYLVLLDVSTTGYPYFCSCPAFIHYVLQQKNHVMV
;
A
#
# COMPACT_ATOMS: atom_id res chain seq x y z
N SER A 1 18.17 -6.78 7.23
CA SER A 1 17.25 -7.29 8.26
C SER A 1 16.63 -6.11 8.95
N VAL A 2 15.35 -6.19 9.31
CA VAL A 2 14.67 -5.17 10.12
C VAL A 2 15.15 -5.33 11.57
N THR A 3 15.51 -4.24 12.24
CA THR A 3 15.94 -4.26 13.65
C THR A 3 14.78 -3.93 14.60
N ASP A 4 14.94 -4.23 15.90
CA ASP A 4 13.92 -3.88 16.91
C ASP A 4 13.70 -2.36 16.99
N ASP A 5 14.76 -1.56 16.80
CA ASP A 5 14.66 -0.10 16.74
C ASP A 5 13.84 0.38 15.51
N ASP A 6 13.95 -0.31 14.37
CA ASP A 6 13.15 -0.01 13.18
C ASP A 6 11.67 -0.32 13.42
N LEU A 7 11.38 -1.46 14.07
CA LEU A 7 10.01 -1.85 14.44
C LEU A 7 9.38 -0.86 15.41
N TYR A 8 10.15 -0.44 16.42
CA TYR A 8 9.69 0.56 17.39
C TYR A 8 9.32 1.88 16.71
N ARG A 9 10.15 2.35 15.77
CA ARG A 9 9.88 3.57 14.99
C ARG A 9 8.63 3.43 14.11
N LEU A 10 8.45 2.28 13.47
CA LEU A 10 7.27 2.01 12.63
C LEU A 10 5.98 1.99 13.44
N GLN A 11 5.98 1.32 14.60
CA GLN A 11 4.82 1.27 15.49
C GLN A 11 4.48 2.63 16.11
N HIS A 12 5.45 3.54 16.22
CA HIS A 12 5.20 4.90 16.68
C HIS A 12 4.58 5.80 15.59
N ALA A 13 4.86 5.51 14.32
CA ALA A 13 4.37 6.29 13.18
C ALA A 13 3.05 5.78 12.61
N PHE A 14 2.75 4.49 12.76
CA PHE A 14 1.59 3.84 12.16
C PHE A 14 0.85 2.95 13.19
N PRO A 15 -0.45 2.73 13.02
CA PRO A 15 -1.18 1.76 13.83
C PRO A 15 -0.51 0.39 13.80
N GLU A 16 -0.40 -0.26 14.96
CA GLU A 16 0.29 -1.55 15.12
C GLU A 16 -0.19 -2.61 14.11
N GLN A 17 -1.51 -2.71 13.93
CA GLN A 17 -2.12 -3.67 12.98
C GLN A 17 -1.69 -3.40 11.53
N THR A 18 -1.49 -2.14 11.15
CA THR A 18 -0.99 -1.78 9.82
C THR A 18 0.45 -2.24 9.63
N VAL A 19 1.30 -2.04 10.64
CA VAL A 19 2.70 -2.47 10.60
C VAL A 19 2.79 -3.99 10.52
N LEU A 20 2.07 -4.70 11.39
CA LEU A 20 2.06 -6.17 11.40
C LEU A 20 1.51 -6.73 10.09
N GLY A 21 0.42 -6.19 9.56
CA GLY A 21 -0.15 -6.63 8.29
C GLY A 21 0.80 -6.39 7.11
N ALA A 22 1.51 -5.25 7.09
CA ALA A 22 2.50 -4.96 6.05
C ALA A 22 3.69 -5.93 6.10
N LEU A 23 4.19 -6.25 7.30
CA LEU A 23 5.28 -7.21 7.48
C LEU A 23 4.85 -8.63 7.11
N ASP A 24 3.64 -9.05 7.49
CA ASP A 24 3.09 -10.37 7.14
C ASP A 24 2.99 -10.57 5.61
N LEU A 25 2.60 -9.53 4.86
CA LEU A 25 2.58 -9.58 3.40
C LEU A 25 3.98 -9.79 2.80
N ILE A 26 4.99 -9.12 3.35
CA ILE A 26 6.38 -9.24 2.89
C ILE A 26 6.94 -10.62 3.24
N ASP A 27 6.78 -11.05 4.48
CA ASP A 27 7.34 -12.31 4.99
C ASP A 27 6.76 -13.53 4.28
N ARG A 28 5.49 -13.47 3.87
CA ARG A 28 4.83 -14.52 3.08
C ARG A 28 5.16 -14.49 1.59
N GLY A 29 5.91 -13.48 1.12
CA GLY A 29 6.19 -13.30 -0.31
C GLY A 29 4.96 -12.92 -1.13
N ASN A 30 3.96 -12.29 -0.50
CA ASN A 30 2.71 -11.87 -1.15
C ASN A 30 2.84 -10.54 -1.89
N VAL A 31 4.07 -10.02 -2.07
CA VAL A 31 4.35 -8.77 -2.77
C VAL A 31 5.18 -9.10 -4.00
N LEU A 32 4.58 -8.93 -5.18
CA LEU A 32 5.26 -9.08 -6.46
C LEU A 32 5.56 -7.70 -7.01
N LYS A 33 6.81 -7.48 -7.39
CA LYS A 33 7.29 -6.23 -7.98
C LYS A 33 7.57 -6.46 -9.45
N TYR A 34 6.99 -5.64 -10.30
CA TYR A 34 7.23 -5.66 -11.74
C TYR A 34 7.75 -4.31 -12.20
N THR A 35 8.82 -4.32 -12.98
CA THR A 35 9.31 -3.13 -13.67
C THR A 35 8.99 -3.30 -15.14
N THR A 36 8.15 -2.42 -15.66
CA THR A 36 7.78 -2.41 -17.08
C THR A 36 8.97 -2.00 -17.93
N SER A 37 8.97 -2.37 -19.22
CA SER A 37 10.05 -2.04 -20.16
C SER A 37 10.28 -0.53 -20.33
N TRP A 38 9.31 0.31 -19.96
CA TRP A 38 9.40 1.77 -20.00
C TRP A 38 9.78 2.40 -18.65
N GLY A 39 10.21 1.58 -17.68
CA GLY A 39 10.81 2.04 -16.42
C GLY A 39 9.82 2.28 -15.28
N HIS A 40 8.53 2.03 -15.46
CA HIS A 40 7.54 2.15 -14.38
C HIS A 40 7.58 0.91 -13.48
N THR A 41 7.55 1.12 -12.17
CA THR A 41 7.47 0.05 -11.18
C THR A 41 6.05 -0.07 -10.64
N GLU A 42 5.51 -1.27 -10.73
CA GLU A 42 4.19 -1.64 -10.25
C GLU A 42 4.32 -2.77 -9.23
N TYR A 43 3.39 -2.82 -8.30
CA TYR A 43 3.36 -3.85 -7.27
C TYR A 43 2.03 -4.58 -7.34
N GLU A 44 2.08 -5.90 -7.19
CA GLU A 44 0.91 -6.75 -7.12
C GLU A 44 0.91 -7.46 -5.76
N ILE A 45 -0.19 -7.32 -5.03
CA ILE A 45 -0.33 -7.81 -3.66
C ILE A 45 -1.32 -8.97 -3.66
N ILE A 46 -0.85 -10.16 -3.27
CA ILE A 46 -1.70 -11.33 -3.08
C ILE A 46 -2.36 -11.22 -1.71
N GLY A 47 -3.62 -10.80 -1.70
CA GLY A 47 -4.44 -10.76 -0.49
C GLY A 47 -5.23 -12.05 -0.27
N SER A 48 -5.96 -12.10 0.85
CA SER A 48 -6.83 -13.23 1.19
C SER A 48 -7.99 -13.43 0.21
N ASN A 49 -8.50 -12.34 -0.35
CA ASN A 49 -9.73 -12.33 -1.17
C ASN A 49 -9.46 -12.07 -2.65
N GLY A 50 -8.19 -12.03 -3.07
CA GLY A 50 -7.80 -11.73 -4.44
C GLY A 50 -6.50 -10.95 -4.51
N THR A 51 -6.18 -10.55 -5.73
CA THR A 51 -4.92 -9.87 -6.04
C THR A 51 -5.16 -8.39 -6.31
N TYR A 52 -4.29 -7.53 -5.78
CA TYR A 52 -4.47 -6.08 -5.81
C TYR A 52 -3.28 -5.37 -6.44
N LEU A 53 -3.56 -4.42 -7.34
CA LEU A 53 -2.57 -3.56 -7.96
C LEU A 53 -2.24 -2.39 -7.03
N VAL A 54 -0.95 -2.13 -6.86
CA VAL A 54 -0.41 -0.99 -6.11
C VAL A 54 0.55 -0.21 -7.02
N LEU A 55 0.26 1.09 -7.15
CA LEU A 55 1.07 2.05 -7.91
C LEU A 55 1.56 3.11 -6.92
N LEU A 56 2.88 3.27 -6.80
CA LEU A 56 3.48 4.23 -5.86
C LEU A 56 3.90 5.55 -6.51
N ASP A 57 4.00 5.58 -7.84
CA ASP A 57 4.50 6.71 -8.62
C ASP A 57 3.47 7.16 -9.67
N VAL A 58 2.24 7.47 -9.22
CA VAL A 58 1.17 7.93 -10.11
C VAL A 58 1.34 9.43 -10.36
N SER A 59 1.55 9.83 -11.61
CA SER A 59 1.84 11.21 -12.02
C SER A 59 0.61 12.14 -12.11
N THR A 60 -0.55 11.72 -11.61
CA THR A 60 -1.80 12.50 -11.69
C THR A 60 -1.97 13.43 -10.49
N THR A 61 -2.49 14.63 -10.74
CA THR A 61 -2.66 15.68 -9.73
C THR A 61 -3.60 15.25 -8.59
N GLY A 62 -3.05 15.13 -7.38
CA GLY A 62 -3.80 15.03 -6.11
C GLY A 62 -3.52 13.77 -5.29
N TYR A 63 -3.12 12.66 -5.91
CA TYR A 63 -2.82 11.40 -5.21
C TYR A 63 -1.65 10.69 -5.91
N PRO A 64 -0.44 10.71 -5.32
CA PRO A 64 0.75 10.12 -5.96
C PRO A 64 0.76 8.58 -5.88
N TYR A 65 -0.24 7.97 -5.23
CA TYR A 65 -0.33 6.53 -5.03
C TYR A 65 -1.75 6.01 -5.25
N PHE A 66 -1.85 4.73 -5.60
CA PHE A 66 -3.10 4.02 -5.79
C PHE A 66 -2.97 2.56 -5.31
N CYS A 67 -4.01 2.05 -4.64
CA CYS A 67 -4.21 0.63 -4.38
C CYS A 67 -5.60 0.22 -4.86
N SER A 68 -5.72 -0.89 -5.59
CA SER A 68 -7.02 -1.44 -5.98
C SER A 68 -7.73 -2.21 -4.86
N CYS A 69 -7.13 -2.30 -3.68
CA CYS A 69 -7.68 -2.98 -2.52
C CYS A 69 -8.93 -2.27 -1.97
N PRO A 70 -9.97 -3.01 -1.51
CA PRO A 70 -11.20 -2.43 -0.98
C PRO A 70 -10.96 -1.42 0.14
N ALA A 71 -10.01 -1.70 1.04
CA ALA A 71 -9.66 -0.80 2.15
C ALA A 71 -9.23 0.59 1.67
N PHE A 72 -8.39 0.65 0.62
CA PHE A 72 -7.95 1.92 0.05
C PHE A 72 -9.07 2.65 -0.68
N ILE A 73 -9.89 1.93 -1.46
CA ILE A 73 -11.04 2.52 -2.15
C ILE A 73 -12.01 3.12 -1.13
N HIS A 74 -12.32 2.39 -0.05
CA HIS A 74 -13.16 2.89 1.04
C HIS A 74 -12.55 4.12 1.72
N TYR A 75 -11.24 4.11 2.00
CA TYR A 75 -10.54 5.26 2.56
C TYR A 75 -10.62 6.50 1.66
N VAL A 76 -10.33 6.36 0.37
CA VAL A 76 -10.43 7.47 -0.60
C VAL A 76 -11.86 7.99 -0.70
N LEU A 77 -12.86 7.11 -0.71
CA LEU A 77 -14.27 7.50 -0.71
C LEU A 77 -14.65 8.28 0.56
N GLN A 78 -14.20 7.83 1.74
CA GLN A 78 -14.42 8.54 3.00
C GLN A 78 -13.76 9.92 2.99
N GLN A 79 -12.55 10.03 2.46
CA GLN A 79 -11.85 11.32 2.37
C GLN A 79 -12.46 12.28 1.35
N LYS A 80 -12.99 11.76 0.24
CA LYS A 80 -13.70 12.56 -0.77
C LYS A 80 -15.13 12.90 -0.38
N ASN A 81 -15.67 12.34 0.70
CA ASN A 81 -17.04 12.61 1.17
C ASN A 81 -17.21 13.93 1.96
N HIS A 82 -16.24 14.85 1.88
CA HIS A 82 -16.36 16.21 2.43
C HIS A 82 -16.23 17.33 1.40
N VAL A 83 -16.03 17.03 0.11
CA VAL A 83 -16.14 18.03 -0.97
C VAL A 83 -16.65 17.33 -2.23
N MET A 84 -17.97 17.25 -2.37
CA MET A 84 -18.60 17.31 -3.69
C MET A 84 -18.98 18.78 -3.89
N VAL A 85 -18.25 19.48 -4.77
CA VAL A 85 -18.73 20.74 -5.36
C VAL A 85 -19.68 20.38 -6.49
#